data_AF-A0A3P1ASX2-F1
#
_entry.id   AF-A0A3P1ASX2-F1
#
_cell.length_a   1.000
_cell.length_b   1.000
_cell.length_c   1.000
_cell.angle_alpha   90.00
_cell.angle_beta   90.00
_cell.angle_gamma   90.00
#
_symmetry.space_group_name_H-M   'P 1'
#
loop_
_entity.id
_entity.type
_entity.pdbx_description
1 polymer ?
#
loop_
_entity_poly.entity_id
_entity_poly.type
_entity_poly.pdbx_seq_one_letter_code
_entity_poly.pdbx_strand_id
1 'polypeptide(L)'
;MEYFIDRAVQKHFGLSISLPNSEVYGADTSISSADVLNDYDDCLRTYGLQIGCIDTESDEYVLFVHKIEAIDCIDEAVQIIGFDYYEID
;
A
#
# COMPACT_ATOMS: atom_id res chain seq x y z
N MET A 1 -6.10 6.38 -6.24
CA MET A 1 -5.43 5.52 -5.25
C MET A 1 -6.03 5.72 -3.86
N GLU A 2 -6.03 6.95 -3.35
CA GLU A 2 -6.65 7.37 -2.07
C GLU A 2 -8.01 6.69 -1.78
N TYR A 3 -8.97 6.78 -2.70
CA TYR A 3 -10.29 6.12 -2.55
C TYR A 3 -10.24 4.61 -2.32
N PHE A 4 -9.28 3.90 -2.94
CA PHE A 4 -9.15 2.45 -2.80
C PHE A 4 -8.56 2.08 -1.44
N ILE A 5 -7.56 2.85 -0.98
CA ILE A 5 -6.95 2.67 0.34
C ILE A 5 -7.98 2.95 1.42
N ASP A 6 -8.65 4.10 1.39
CA ASP A 6 -9.67 4.46 2.38
C ASP A 6 -10.79 3.40 2.46
N ARG A 7 -11.29 2.94 1.31
CA ARG A 7 -12.32 1.89 1.27
C ARG A 7 -11.80 0.56 1.82
N ALA A 8 -10.57 0.16 1.49
CA ALA A 8 -9.99 -1.09 1.99
C ALA A 8 -9.81 -1.03 3.51
N VAL A 9 -9.25 0.08 4.01
CA VAL A 9 -9.04 0.35 5.43
C VAL A 9 -10.37 0.34 6.19
N GLN A 10 -11.37 1.07 5.71
CA GLN A 10 -12.67 1.13 6.35
C GLN A 10 -13.36 -0.24 6.36
N LYS A 11 -13.34 -0.95 5.24
CA LYS A 11 -14.04 -2.23 5.10
C LYS A 11 -13.39 -3.36 5.90
N HIS A 12 -12.06 -3.42 5.94
CA HIS A 12 -11.34 -4.57 6.50
C HIS A 12 -10.80 -4.33 7.90
N PHE A 13 -10.60 -3.07 8.29
CA PHE A 13 -10.04 -2.70 9.59
C PHE A 13 -10.98 -1.80 10.41
N GLY A 14 -12.07 -1.29 9.82
CA GLY A 14 -13.03 -0.43 10.51
C GLY A 14 -12.48 0.94 10.88
N LEU A 15 -11.35 1.35 10.28
CA LEU A 15 -10.69 2.62 10.53
C LEU A 15 -11.11 3.66 9.49
N SER A 16 -11.09 4.93 9.89
CA SER A 16 -11.15 6.08 8.97
C SER A 16 -9.86 6.85 9.14
N ILE A 17 -9.08 6.93 8.06
CA ILE A 17 -7.74 7.52 8.07
C ILE A 17 -7.77 8.77 7.22
N SER A 18 -7.20 9.86 7.73
CA SER A 18 -6.99 11.08 6.94
C SER A 18 -5.78 10.91 6.05
N LEU A 19 -5.99 10.33 4.87
CA LEU A 19 -4.94 10.14 3.87
C LEU A 19 -4.50 11.49 3.25
N PRO A 20 -3.26 11.60 2.76
CA PRO A 20 -2.81 12.74 1.97
C PRO A 20 -3.74 12.99 0.77
N ASN A 21 -4.12 14.25 0.54
CA ASN A 21 -4.95 14.61 -0.61
C ASN A 21 -4.15 14.49 -1.90
N SER A 22 -4.63 13.68 -2.83
CA SER A 22 -4.02 13.49 -4.15
C SER A 22 -3.80 14.78 -4.96
N GLU A 23 -4.54 15.85 -4.70
CA GLU A 23 -4.37 17.19 -5.32
C GLU A 23 -3.05 17.88 -4.95
N VAL A 24 -2.40 17.47 -3.85
CA VAL A 24 -1.11 18.02 -3.42
C VAL A 24 0.01 17.59 -4.38
N TYR A 25 -0.16 16.45 -5.06
CA TYR A 25 0.89 15.90 -5.92
C TYR A 25 0.95 16.54 -7.31
N GLY A 26 0.01 17.40 -7.70
CA GLY A 26 0.03 18.07 -9.01
C GLY A 26 -0.40 17.16 -10.17
N ALA A 27 -1.03 17.74 -11.19
CA ALA A 27 -1.74 16.99 -12.25
C ALA A 27 -0.85 16.08 -13.12
N ASP A 28 0.47 16.31 -13.13
CA ASP A 28 1.45 15.57 -13.93
C ASP A 28 2.24 14.53 -13.11
N THR A 29 1.95 14.38 -11.82
CA THR A 29 2.66 13.41 -10.98
C THR A 29 2.06 12.04 -11.18
N SER A 30 2.80 11.20 -11.91
CA SER A 30 2.50 9.79 -12.01
C SER A 30 2.47 9.17 -10.61
N ILE A 31 1.45 8.36 -10.32
CA ILE A 31 1.34 7.53 -9.10
C ILE A 31 2.58 6.63 -8.93
N SER A 32 3.38 6.45 -9.99
CA SER A 32 4.68 5.77 -9.97
C SER A 32 5.83 6.56 -9.34
N SER A 33 5.60 7.77 -8.84
CA SER A 33 6.62 8.47 -8.04
C SER A 33 6.62 7.84 -6.65
N ALA A 34 7.74 7.21 -6.29
CA ALA A 34 7.94 6.53 -5.01
C ALA A 34 7.50 7.40 -3.82
N ASP A 35 7.71 8.72 -3.93
CA ASP A 35 7.31 9.72 -2.94
C ASP A 35 5.81 9.69 -2.59
N VAL A 36 4.93 9.43 -3.56
CA VAL A 36 3.47 9.38 -3.33
C VAL A 36 3.08 8.15 -2.52
N LEU A 37 3.68 7.00 -2.82
CA LEU A 37 3.40 5.75 -2.09
C LEU A 37 3.95 5.82 -0.66
N ASN A 38 5.14 6.40 -0.49
CA ASN A 38 5.75 6.64 0.82
C ASN A 38 4.86 7.50 1.72
N ASP A 39 4.29 8.59 1.21
CA ASP A 39 3.39 9.44 2.01
C ASP A 39 2.11 8.70 2.47
N TYR A 40 1.55 7.82 1.63
CA TYR A 40 0.41 7.00 2.04
C TYR A 40 0.83 5.92 3.04
N ASP A 41 1.96 5.27 2.83
CA ASP A 41 2.47 4.21 3.70
C ASP A 41 2.81 4.76 5.09
N ASP A 42 3.51 5.90 5.16
CA ASP A 42 3.82 6.59 6.42
C ASP A 42 2.55 6.92 7.21
N CYS A 43 1.50 7.39 6.53
CA CYS A 43 0.21 7.65 7.16
C CYS A 43 -0.40 6.36 7.75
N LEU A 44 -0.41 5.28 6.97
CA LEU A 44 -0.93 3.96 7.39
C LEU A 44 -0.14 3.38 8.56
N ARG A 45 1.19 3.56 8.58
CA ARG A 45 2.08 3.04 9.64
C ARG A 45 1.75 3.63 11.00
N THR A 46 1.22 4.86 11.06
CA THR A 46 0.73 5.46 12.32
C THR A 46 -0.46 4.70 12.94
N TYR A 47 -1.16 3.87 12.14
CA TYR A 47 -2.27 3.02 12.55
C TYR A 47 -1.89 1.54 12.64
N GLY A 48 -0.60 1.19 12.52
CA GLY A 48 -0.13 -0.21 12.51
C GLY A 48 -0.45 -0.96 11.21
N LEU A 49 -0.75 -0.23 10.13
CA LEU A 49 -0.99 -0.76 8.79
C LEU A 49 0.17 -0.38 7.86
N GLN A 50 0.35 -1.08 6.76
CA GLN A 50 1.30 -0.72 5.70
C GLN A 50 0.81 -1.19 4.33
N ILE A 51 1.37 -0.61 3.27
CA ILE A 51 1.21 -1.03 1.89
C ILE A 51 2.22 -2.13 1.59
N GLY A 52 1.71 -3.27 1.16
CA GLY A 52 2.49 -4.34 0.56
C GLY A 52 2.44 -4.27 -0.96
N CYS A 53 3.57 -4.55 -1.61
CA CYS A 53 3.66 -4.68 -3.05
C CYS A 53 4.01 -6.12 -3.44
N ILE A 54 3.32 -6.65 -4.44
CA ILE A 54 3.72 -7.89 -5.13
C ILE A 54 4.27 -7.48 -6.48
N ASP A 55 5.52 -7.85 -6.74
CA ASP A 55 6.10 -7.77 -8.07
C ASP A 55 5.56 -8.93 -8.90
N THR A 56 4.85 -8.60 -9.98
CA THR A 56 4.27 -9.61 -10.88
C THR A 56 5.19 -9.97 -12.05
N GLU A 57 6.44 -9.46 -12.06
CA GLU A 57 7.41 -9.56 -13.15
C GLU A 57 6.86 -9.05 -14.50
N SER A 58 5.93 -8.09 -14.44
CA SER A 58 5.20 -7.53 -15.57
C SER A 58 5.19 -5.99 -15.48
N ASP A 59 4.51 -5.32 -16.41
CA ASP A 59 4.32 -3.87 -16.39
C ASP A 59 3.37 -3.40 -15.27
N GLU A 60 2.89 -4.31 -14.41
CA GLU A 60 1.90 -4.06 -13.37
C GLU A 60 2.39 -4.56 -12.00
N TYR A 61 2.03 -3.82 -10.94
CA TYR A 61 2.26 -4.18 -9.56
C TYR A 61 0.93 -4.37 -8.84
N VAL A 62 0.86 -5.33 -7.91
CA VAL A 62 -0.32 -5.48 -7.04
C VAL A 62 -0.04 -4.85 -5.69
N LEU A 63 -0.82 -3.83 -5.36
CA LEU A 63 -0.75 -3.16 -4.06
C LEU A 63 -1.88 -3.64 -3.16
N PHE A 64 -1.58 -3.87 -1.89
CA PHE A 64 -2.54 -4.26 -0.88
C PHE A 64 -2.19 -3.66 0.49
N VAL A 65 -3.17 -3.55 1.39
CA VAL A 65 -2.96 -3.03 2.74
C VAL A 65 -3.05 -4.18 3.73
N HIS A 66 -2.06 -4.28 4.61
CA HIS A 66 -2.04 -5.28 5.68
C HIS A 66 -1.52 -4.68 6.99
N LYS A 67 -1.64 -5.43 8.09
CA LYS A 67 -1.01 -5.04 9.35
C LYS A 67 0.49 -5.26 9.28
N ILE A 68 1.26 -4.36 9.89
CA ILE A 68 2.72 -4.49 10.01
C ILE A 68 3.10 -5.81 10.72
N GLU A 69 2.37 -6.16 11.79
CA GLU A 69 2.61 -7.39 12.56
C GLU A 69 2.40 -8.69 11.75
N ALA A 70 1.77 -8.62 10.58
CA ALA A 70 1.49 -9.77 9.74
C ALA A 70 2.52 -9.96 8.61
N ILE A 71 3.60 -9.18 8.58
CA ILE A 71 4.56 -9.16 7.47
C ILE A 71 5.13 -10.54 7.12
N ASP A 72 5.57 -11.32 8.12
CA ASP A 72 6.12 -12.66 7.90
C ASP A 72 5.10 -13.59 7.22
N CYS A 73 3.85 -13.55 7.69
CA CYS A 73 2.76 -14.34 7.11
C CYS A 73 2.39 -13.90 5.69
N ILE A 74 2.52 -12.60 5.40
CA ILE A 74 2.26 -12.04 4.07
C ILE A 74 3.35 -12.45 3.10
N ASP A 75 4.61 -12.32 3.48
CA ASP A 75 5.76 -12.73 2.66
C ASP A 75 5.65 -14.22 2.28
N GLU A 76 5.41 -15.09 3.27
CA GLU A 76 5.16 -16.52 3.02
C GLU A 76 3.99 -16.75 2.05
N ALA A 77 2.88 -16.02 2.21
CA ALA A 77 1.71 -16.17 1.35
C ALA A 77 1.98 -15.73 -0.10
N VAL A 78 2.75 -14.66 -0.29
CA VAL A 78 3.14 -14.14 -1.61
C VAL A 78 4.12 -15.11 -2.30
N GLN A 79 5.08 -15.66 -1.55
CA GLN A 79 5.98 -16.70 -2.06
C GLN A 79 5.24 -17.98 -2.49
N ILE A 80 4.21 -18.40 -1.74
CA ILE A 80 3.39 -19.58 -2.09
C ILE A 80 2.71 -19.41 -3.45
N ILE A 81 2.30 -18.19 -3.80
CA ILE A 81 1.67 -17.90 -5.10
C ILE A 81 2.70 -17.62 -6.22
N GLY A 82 3.99 -17.74 -5.91
CA GLY A 82 5.08 -17.68 -6.89
C GLY A 82 5.58 -16.28 -7.20
N PHE A 83 5.36 -15.31 -6.31
CA PHE A 83 5.83 -13.94 -6.46
C PHE A 83 6.67 -13.50 -5.25
N ASP A 84 7.31 -12.34 -5.37
CA ASP A 84 8.08 -11.73 -4.30
C ASP A 84 7.33 -10.54 -3.68
N TYR A 85 7.48 -10.40 -2.36
CA TYR A 85 6.96 -9.28 -1.59
C TYR A 85 8.00 -8.17 -1.46
N TYR A 86 7.55 -6.92 -1.62
CA TYR A 86 8.36 -5.73 -1.39
C TYR A 86 7.61 -4.73 -0.51
N GLU A 87 8.33 -4.18 0.47
CA GLU A 87 7.90 -2.99 1.21
C GLU A 87 8.14 -1.73 0.36
N ILE A 88 7.36 -0.69 0.63
CA ILE A 88 7.63 0.65 0.10
C ILE A 88 8.68 1.30 1.02
N ASP A 89 9.77 1.82 0.44
CA ASP A 89 10.94 2.44 1.11
C ASP A 89 11.24 3.82 0.49
#